data_AF-A0A7X8KFL2-F1
#
_entry.id   AF-A0A7X8KFL2-F1
#
_cell.length_a   1.000
_cell.length_b   1.000
_cell.length_c   1.000
_cell.angle_alpha   90.00
_cell.angle_beta   90.00
_cell.angle_gamma   90.00
#
_symmetry.space_group_name_H-M   'P 1'
#
loop_
_entity.id
_entity.type
_entity.pdbx_description
1 polymer ?
#
loop_
_entity_poly.entity_id
_entity_poly.type
_entity_poly.pdbx_seq_one_letter_code
_entity_poly.pdbx_strand_id
1 'polypeptide(L)'
;MEKISYNIPLEQPGGLSIKDSLNDLIEVKDYFLRNGINASNSRISRYIKYLELLTSGVDVNENEIFRNIPDDRFQSKSDWLVYVVREVHELIWILKGLKCHEPCGLREKLQKINDGRDFAAFDTNSESRNTQFELRIASYFCQSGFNVDVSTLTDVIIESEKYCVYIECKRISSESKLMKNLHNANEQLKSRLPRYHNGKPSYGMIAIDVTGIAYPHQGMVIGITQDHTRDVVKNKIMSIVESIKFDSLFKNNKRLLEIWTNVHIAAIATHPHSFGSRFSFFGNHLPNPDRKEQRVIKDLISARNEATKPDEREMPPMNLEYRDQLTIPAETTYCFDEDLIKDFFVNRNSKKWEITAVACKAKINGKEVGLGLIDLEMAVDKLQLTYQEVLKEWDNIHLKLFAMMLFIKFPYKGSGMDEFDIA
;
A
#
# COMPACT_ATOMS: atom_id res chain seq x y z
N MET A 1 5.12 -19.52 13.61
CA MET A 1 4.97 -19.24 12.16
C MET A 1 6.12 -19.92 11.45
N GLU A 2 5.85 -20.69 10.41
CA GLU A 2 6.92 -21.22 9.54
C GLU A 2 7.72 -20.05 8.95
N LYS A 3 9.05 -20.18 8.91
CA LYS A 3 9.94 -19.16 8.33
C LYS A 3 9.77 -19.23 6.80
N ILE A 4 8.88 -18.39 6.25
CA ILE A 4 8.74 -18.24 4.80
C ILE A 4 10.03 -17.60 4.29
N SER A 5 10.75 -18.31 3.42
CA SER A 5 11.90 -17.77 2.70
C SER A 5 11.43 -17.12 1.41
N TYR A 6 11.87 -15.90 1.13
CA TYR A 6 11.61 -15.21 -0.13
C TYR A 6 12.87 -15.28 -0.98
N ASN A 7 12.80 -16.00 -2.10
CA ASN A 7 13.86 -15.97 -3.09
C ASN A 7 13.92 -14.58 -3.73
N ILE A 8 15.11 -14.16 -4.12
CA ILE A 8 15.25 -13.00 -5.00
C ILE A 8 14.49 -13.32 -6.30
N PRO A 9 13.74 -12.37 -6.89
CA PRO A 9 12.98 -12.61 -8.11
C PRO A 9 13.85 -12.54 -9.37
N LEU A 10 13.53 -13.36 -10.35
CA LEU A 10 14.18 -13.38 -11.68
C LEU A 10 13.58 -12.36 -12.66
N GLU A 11 12.51 -11.69 -12.26
CA GLU A 11 11.79 -10.75 -13.10
C GLU A 11 11.51 -9.49 -12.28
N GLN A 12 11.65 -8.34 -12.94
CA GLN A 12 11.11 -7.10 -12.44
C GLN A 12 9.63 -7.06 -12.82
N PRO A 13 8.72 -6.99 -11.83
CA PRO A 13 7.31 -6.89 -12.12
C PRO A 13 7.06 -5.62 -12.93
N GLY A 14 6.16 -5.77 -13.89
CA GLY A 14 5.59 -4.68 -14.64
C GLY A 14 4.96 -3.62 -13.74
N GLY A 15 4.72 -2.45 -14.30
CA GLY A 15 4.01 -1.38 -13.63
C GLY A 15 3.79 -0.20 -14.55
N LEU A 16 2.93 0.71 -14.09
CA LEU A 16 2.76 2.01 -14.72
C LEU A 16 3.98 2.88 -14.41
N SER A 17 4.44 3.63 -15.40
CA SER A 17 5.51 4.60 -15.18
C SER A 17 4.98 5.83 -14.42
N ILE A 18 5.87 6.61 -13.81
CA ILE A 18 5.48 7.90 -13.20
C ILE A 18 4.80 8.84 -14.21
N LYS A 19 5.19 8.74 -15.49
CA LYS A 19 4.58 9.51 -16.58
C LYS A 19 3.13 9.10 -16.82
N ASP A 20 2.83 7.80 -16.71
CA ASP A 20 1.45 7.31 -16.83
C ASP A 20 0.60 7.80 -15.64
N SER A 21 1.13 7.72 -14.42
CA SER A 21 0.47 8.26 -13.23
C SER A 21 0.23 9.77 -13.31
N LEU A 22 1.15 10.53 -13.91
CA LEU A 22 0.96 11.97 -14.18
C LEU A 22 -0.20 12.20 -15.16
N ASN A 23 -0.23 11.48 -16.29
CA ASN A 23 -1.29 11.61 -17.29
C ASN A 23 -2.66 11.28 -16.70
N ASP A 24 -2.76 10.20 -15.92
CA ASP A 24 -4.00 9.80 -15.27
C ASP A 24 -4.45 10.84 -14.24
N LEU A 25 -3.51 11.48 -13.54
CA LEU A 25 -3.83 12.52 -12.57
C LEU A 25 -4.27 13.84 -13.23
N ILE A 26 -3.72 14.17 -14.41
CA ILE A 26 -4.24 15.25 -15.25
C ILE A 26 -5.69 14.93 -15.63
N GLU A 27 -5.99 13.68 -16.02
CA GLU A 27 -7.35 13.26 -16.31
C GLU A 27 -8.27 13.37 -15.08
N VAL A 28 -7.79 13.04 -13.87
CA VAL A 28 -8.53 13.27 -12.61
C VAL A 28 -8.91 14.74 -12.48
N LYS A 29 -7.95 15.65 -12.68
CA LYS A 29 -8.20 17.10 -12.59
C LYS A 29 -9.24 17.56 -13.63
N ASP A 30 -9.14 17.09 -14.87
CA ASP A 30 -10.09 17.42 -15.93
C ASP A 30 -11.49 16.85 -15.67
N TYR A 31 -11.57 15.66 -15.07
CA TYR A 31 -12.83 15.07 -14.63
C TYR A 31 -13.51 15.91 -13.55
N PHE A 32 -12.74 16.45 -12.59
CA PHE A 32 -13.27 17.37 -11.57
C PHE A 32 -13.79 18.65 -12.22
N LEU A 33 -13.03 19.22 -13.16
CA LEU A 33 -13.42 20.45 -13.85
C LEU A 33 -14.71 20.27 -14.67
N ARG A 34 -14.86 19.15 -15.39
CA ARG A 34 -16.09 18.79 -16.11
C ARG A 34 -17.29 18.67 -15.17
N ASN A 35 -17.06 18.22 -13.95
CA ASN A 35 -18.05 18.16 -12.88
C ASN A 35 -18.23 19.50 -12.14
N GLY A 36 -17.66 20.59 -12.65
CA GLY A 36 -17.79 21.95 -12.12
C GLY A 36 -17.05 22.19 -10.81
N ILE A 37 -15.96 21.45 -10.56
CA ILE A 37 -15.12 21.55 -9.37
C ILE A 37 -13.73 22.03 -9.79
N ASN A 38 -13.31 23.18 -9.25
CA ASN A 38 -11.99 23.73 -9.56
C ASN A 38 -10.92 23.14 -8.63
N ALA A 39 -10.05 22.30 -9.19
CA ALA A 39 -8.94 21.66 -8.48
C ALA A 39 -7.60 22.43 -8.59
N SER A 40 -7.59 23.68 -9.08
CA SER A 40 -6.33 24.40 -9.37
C SER A 40 -5.47 24.69 -8.13
N ASN A 41 -6.10 24.90 -6.97
CA ASN A 41 -5.40 25.14 -5.70
C ASN A 41 -5.49 23.94 -4.73
N SER A 42 -5.92 22.78 -5.23
CA SER A 42 -6.06 21.58 -4.40
C SER A 42 -4.78 20.74 -4.37
N ARG A 43 -4.80 19.72 -3.51
CA ARG A 43 -3.73 18.71 -3.43
C ARG A 43 -3.47 18.03 -4.77
N ILE A 44 -4.50 17.88 -5.61
CA ILE A 44 -4.41 17.27 -6.93
C ILE A 44 -3.46 18.08 -7.82
N SER A 45 -3.61 19.40 -7.88
CA SER A 45 -2.69 20.25 -8.66
C SER A 45 -1.27 20.27 -8.09
N ARG A 46 -1.10 20.13 -6.77
CA ARG A 46 0.24 19.99 -6.16
C ARG A 46 0.92 18.68 -6.54
N TYR A 47 0.18 17.57 -6.55
CA TYR A 47 0.69 16.29 -7.03
C TYR A 47 1.06 16.32 -8.51
N ILE A 48 0.23 16.94 -9.36
CA ILE A 48 0.55 17.14 -10.78
C ILE A 48 1.87 17.90 -10.91
N LYS A 49 2.00 19.05 -10.26
CA LYS A 49 3.23 19.85 -10.28
C LYS A 49 4.45 19.04 -9.84
N TYR A 50 4.32 18.24 -8.78
CA TYR A 50 5.41 17.39 -8.28
C TYR A 50 5.83 16.34 -9.31
N LEU A 51 4.88 15.59 -9.88
CA LEU A 51 5.18 14.56 -10.88
C LEU A 51 5.67 15.14 -12.21
N GLU A 52 5.20 16.33 -12.62
CA GLU A 52 5.70 17.05 -13.80
C GLU A 52 7.18 17.40 -13.67
N LEU A 53 7.59 17.95 -12.51
CA LEU A 53 8.98 18.30 -12.27
C LEU A 53 9.88 17.06 -12.23
N LEU A 54 9.43 15.99 -11.55
CA LEU A 54 10.15 14.72 -11.51
C LEU A 54 10.33 14.11 -12.90
N THR A 55 9.28 14.05 -13.71
CA THR A 55 9.34 13.49 -15.07
C THR A 55 10.16 14.34 -16.05
N SER A 56 10.33 15.63 -15.75
CA SER A 56 11.18 16.55 -16.51
C SER A 56 12.66 16.48 -16.12
N GLY A 57 13.02 15.67 -15.11
CA GLY A 57 14.39 15.58 -14.59
C GLY A 57 14.88 16.83 -13.85
N VAL A 58 13.95 17.71 -13.45
CA VAL A 58 14.25 18.92 -12.69
C VAL A 58 14.39 18.55 -11.22
N ASP A 59 15.40 19.10 -10.55
CA ASP A 59 15.54 18.94 -9.11
C ASP A 59 14.33 19.57 -8.39
N VAL A 60 13.65 18.78 -7.57
CA VAL A 60 12.39 19.19 -6.94
C VAL A 60 12.68 19.70 -5.54
N ASN A 61 12.19 20.91 -5.22
CA ASN A 61 12.09 21.39 -3.85
C ASN A 61 10.68 21.10 -3.31
N GLU A 62 10.52 19.99 -2.61
CA GLU A 62 9.20 19.52 -2.16
C GLU A 62 8.54 20.50 -1.18
N ASN A 63 9.31 21.20 -0.37
CA ASN A 63 8.80 22.18 0.60
C ASN A 63 8.13 23.40 -0.07
N GLU A 64 8.51 23.72 -1.31
CA GLU A 64 7.84 24.79 -2.07
C GLU A 64 6.49 24.35 -2.63
N ILE A 65 6.31 23.05 -2.87
CA ILE A 65 5.08 22.45 -3.41
C ILE A 65 4.13 22.12 -2.28
N PHE A 66 4.60 21.38 -1.27
CA PHE A 66 3.85 20.89 -0.13
C PHE A 66 4.22 21.69 1.13
N ARG A 67 3.59 22.86 1.27
CA ARG A 67 3.91 23.80 2.35
C ARG A 67 3.47 23.26 3.72
N ASN A 68 4.22 23.62 4.77
CA ASN A 68 3.90 23.37 6.18
C ASN A 68 3.83 21.88 6.56
N ILE A 69 4.80 21.09 6.10
CA ILE A 69 4.98 19.70 6.53
C ILE A 69 6.26 19.61 7.39
N PRO A 70 6.22 20.02 8.67
CA PRO A 70 7.32 19.78 9.60
C PRO A 70 7.17 18.37 10.16
N ASP A 71 7.68 17.36 9.45
CA ASP A 71 7.55 15.98 9.89
C ASP A 71 8.76 15.13 9.54
N ASP A 72 9.28 14.43 10.55
CA ASP A 72 10.45 13.56 10.46
C ASP A 72 10.25 12.37 9.52
N ARG A 73 9.05 12.15 8.97
CA ARG A 73 8.78 11.14 7.92
C ARG A 73 9.25 11.56 6.54
N PHE A 74 9.54 12.85 6.31
CA PHE A 74 9.91 13.40 5.00
C PHE A 74 11.38 13.83 4.98
N GLN A 75 12.29 12.86 5.11
CA GLN A 75 13.74 13.13 5.20
C GLN A 75 14.45 13.04 3.85
N SER A 76 13.86 12.32 2.90
CA SER A 76 14.43 12.06 1.58
C SER A 76 13.41 12.28 0.46
N LYS A 77 13.91 12.46 -0.77
CA LYS A 77 13.07 12.53 -1.98
C LYS A 77 12.21 11.27 -2.17
N SER A 78 12.73 10.12 -1.78
CA SER A 78 12.00 8.85 -1.84
C SER A 78 10.80 8.83 -0.89
N ASP A 79 10.92 9.44 0.30
CA ASP A 79 9.80 9.54 1.24
C ASP A 79 8.65 10.33 0.61
N TRP A 80 8.95 11.50 0.05
CA TRP A 80 7.98 12.32 -0.67
C TRP A 80 7.30 11.54 -1.80
N LEU A 81 8.09 10.88 -2.64
CA LEU A 81 7.59 10.13 -3.78
C LEU A 81 6.61 9.03 -3.35
N VAL A 82 6.97 8.24 -2.34
CA VAL A 82 6.17 7.12 -1.84
C VAL A 82 4.82 7.61 -1.29
N TYR A 83 4.82 8.72 -0.55
CA TYR A 83 3.61 9.34 -0.04
C TYR A 83 2.74 9.91 -1.17
N VAL A 84 3.32 10.62 -2.14
CA VAL A 84 2.57 11.16 -3.30
C VAL A 84 1.97 10.03 -4.12
N VAL A 85 2.74 9.00 -4.44
CA VAL A 85 2.29 7.85 -5.25
C VAL A 85 1.11 7.15 -4.60
N ARG A 86 1.12 6.95 -3.27
CA ARG A 86 -0.04 6.44 -2.51
C ARG A 86 -1.28 7.29 -2.73
N GLU A 87 -1.16 8.61 -2.65
CA GLU A 87 -2.30 9.52 -2.80
C GLU A 87 -2.85 9.51 -4.22
N VAL A 88 -1.94 9.54 -5.20
CA VAL A 88 -2.25 9.55 -6.62
C VAL A 88 -2.93 8.26 -7.05
N HIS A 89 -2.40 7.10 -6.67
CA HIS A 89 -2.97 5.80 -7.04
C HIS A 89 -4.41 5.60 -6.52
N GLU A 90 -4.76 6.12 -5.34
CA GLU A 90 -6.14 6.07 -4.87
C GLU A 90 -7.08 6.96 -5.68
N LEU A 91 -6.63 8.15 -6.08
CA LEU A 91 -7.43 9.05 -6.93
C LEU A 91 -7.63 8.46 -8.34
N ILE A 92 -6.58 7.87 -8.92
CA ILE A 92 -6.65 7.17 -10.21
C ILE A 92 -7.61 5.98 -10.10
N TRP A 93 -7.52 5.19 -9.03
CA TRP A 93 -8.42 4.07 -8.78
C TRP A 93 -9.89 4.51 -8.71
N ILE A 94 -10.17 5.61 -8.03
CA ILE A 94 -11.51 6.18 -7.97
C ILE A 94 -11.98 6.57 -9.37
N LEU A 95 -11.18 7.33 -10.13
CA LEU A 95 -11.54 7.76 -11.46
C LEU A 95 -11.83 6.59 -12.41
N LYS A 96 -11.04 5.51 -12.35
CA LYS A 96 -11.24 4.31 -13.18
C LYS A 96 -12.67 3.80 -13.09
N GLY A 97 -13.25 3.73 -11.88
CA GLY A 97 -14.64 3.33 -11.70
C GLY A 97 -15.65 4.39 -12.11
N LEU A 98 -15.43 5.65 -11.74
CA LEU A 98 -16.35 6.75 -12.09
C LEU A 98 -16.49 6.95 -13.61
N LYS A 99 -15.44 6.62 -14.39
CA LYS A 99 -15.47 6.63 -15.87
C LYS A 99 -16.30 5.50 -16.47
N CYS A 100 -16.40 4.35 -15.80
CA CYS A 100 -17.25 3.25 -16.26
C CYS A 100 -18.73 3.59 -16.09
N HIS A 101 -19.08 4.18 -14.96
CA HIS A 101 -20.43 4.60 -14.63
C HIS A 101 -20.39 5.75 -13.62
N GLU A 102 -21.06 6.86 -13.92
CA GLU A 102 -21.11 8.02 -13.04
C GLU A 102 -22.19 7.82 -11.96
N PRO A 103 -21.82 7.70 -10.66
CA PRO A 103 -22.79 7.45 -9.61
C PRO A 103 -23.68 8.67 -9.34
N CYS A 104 -24.92 8.41 -8.90
CA CYS A 104 -25.78 9.47 -8.38
C CYS A 104 -25.16 10.12 -7.13
N GLY A 105 -25.25 11.45 -6.99
CA GLY A 105 -24.72 12.20 -5.84
C GLY A 105 -23.21 12.47 -5.85
N LEU A 106 -22.54 12.18 -6.96
CA LEU A 106 -21.08 12.24 -7.06
C LEU A 106 -20.49 13.64 -6.79
N ARG A 107 -21.12 14.70 -7.28
CA ARG A 107 -20.56 16.07 -7.24
C ARG A 107 -20.19 16.51 -5.83
N GLU A 108 -21.04 16.27 -4.84
CA GLU A 108 -20.77 16.65 -3.45
C GLU A 108 -19.58 15.87 -2.88
N LYS A 109 -19.46 14.60 -3.22
CA LYS A 109 -18.35 13.74 -2.78
C LYS A 109 -17.03 14.18 -3.41
N LEU A 110 -17.04 14.53 -4.70
CA LEU A 110 -15.87 15.09 -5.40
C LEU A 110 -15.39 16.40 -4.77
N GLN A 111 -16.31 17.28 -4.38
CA GLN A 111 -15.96 18.53 -3.69
C GLN A 111 -15.24 18.24 -2.36
N LYS A 112 -15.77 17.32 -1.55
CA LYS A 112 -15.16 16.95 -0.27
C LYS A 112 -13.75 16.35 -0.42
N ILE A 113 -13.49 15.55 -1.45
CA ILE A 113 -12.14 15.00 -1.66
C ILE A 113 -11.16 16.02 -2.26
N ASN A 114 -11.65 17.09 -2.89
CA ASN A 114 -10.82 18.18 -3.38
C ASN A 114 -10.24 19.03 -2.24
N ASP A 115 -11.01 19.22 -1.17
CA ASP A 115 -10.69 20.15 -0.07
C ASP A 115 -9.84 19.51 1.05
N GLY A 116 -9.39 18.27 0.85
CA GLY A 116 -8.56 17.53 1.81
C GLY A 116 -7.13 18.05 1.92
N ARG A 117 -6.48 17.70 3.04
CA ARG A 117 -5.01 17.85 3.17
C ARG A 117 -4.29 16.98 2.15
N ASP A 118 -3.04 17.35 1.88
CA ASP A 118 -2.14 16.61 0.98
C ASP A 118 -2.03 15.16 1.45
N PHE A 119 -1.28 14.87 2.52
CA PHE A 119 -1.08 13.47 2.91
C PHE A 119 -2.04 13.01 4.00
N ALA A 120 -2.51 11.77 3.87
CA ALA A 120 -3.44 11.15 4.82
C ALA A 120 -2.80 10.97 6.21
N ALA A 121 -1.47 10.93 6.24
CA ALA A 121 -0.59 10.98 7.40
C ALA A 121 -0.77 12.22 8.29
N PHE A 122 -1.31 13.33 7.77
CA PHE A 122 -1.52 14.60 8.47
C PHE A 122 -2.99 14.96 8.67
N ASP A 123 -3.88 14.06 8.28
CA ASP A 123 -5.29 14.37 8.28
C ASP A 123 -5.87 14.27 9.69
N THR A 124 -6.23 15.43 10.23
CA THR A 124 -7.02 15.55 11.47
C THR A 124 -8.51 15.67 11.18
N ASN A 125 -8.89 16.03 9.95
CA ASN A 125 -10.28 16.17 9.51
C ASN A 125 -10.70 14.99 8.63
N SER A 126 -11.25 13.96 9.28
CA SER A 126 -11.53 12.69 8.62
C SER A 126 -12.55 12.76 7.47
N GLU A 127 -13.31 13.83 7.27
CA GLU A 127 -14.42 13.84 6.30
C GLU A 127 -13.94 13.61 4.86
N SER A 128 -12.97 14.39 4.38
CA SER A 128 -12.44 14.25 3.01
C SER A 128 -11.94 12.82 2.75
N ARG A 129 -11.26 12.23 3.74
CA ARG A 129 -10.70 10.89 3.63
C ARG A 129 -11.72 9.78 3.81
N ASN A 130 -12.74 9.98 4.64
CA ASN A 130 -13.88 9.08 4.73
C ASN A 130 -14.59 9.04 3.38
N THR A 131 -14.89 10.21 2.80
CA THR A 131 -15.47 10.31 1.46
C THR A 131 -14.59 9.69 0.37
N GLN A 132 -13.27 9.86 0.44
CA GLN A 132 -12.35 9.21 -0.49
C GLN A 132 -12.41 7.68 -0.36
N PHE A 133 -12.53 7.14 0.85
CA PHE A 133 -12.73 5.71 1.05
C PHE A 133 -14.07 5.23 0.49
N GLU A 134 -15.16 5.97 0.70
CA GLU A 134 -16.48 5.67 0.14
C GLU A 134 -16.44 5.60 -1.39
N LEU A 135 -15.81 6.60 -2.03
CA LEU A 135 -15.64 6.63 -3.49
C LEU A 135 -14.73 5.50 -3.99
N ARG A 136 -13.71 5.10 -3.22
CA ARG A 136 -12.88 3.93 -3.54
C ARG A 136 -13.73 2.66 -3.55
N ILE A 137 -14.59 2.47 -2.55
CA ILE A 137 -15.52 1.33 -2.47
C ILE A 137 -16.51 1.37 -3.64
N ALA A 138 -17.11 2.52 -3.93
CA ALA A 138 -18.00 2.71 -5.07
C ALA A 138 -17.34 2.34 -6.41
N SER A 139 -16.06 2.72 -6.59
CA SER A 139 -15.30 2.45 -7.82
C SER A 139 -15.22 0.96 -8.16
N TYR A 140 -14.99 0.08 -7.18
CA TYR A 140 -14.98 -1.38 -7.41
C TYR A 140 -16.24 -1.88 -8.10
N PHE A 141 -17.40 -1.36 -7.68
CA PHE A 141 -18.70 -1.80 -8.20
C PHE A 141 -19.06 -1.12 -9.52
N CYS A 142 -18.64 0.13 -9.73
CA CYS A 142 -18.79 0.81 -11.02
C CYS A 142 -18.02 0.06 -12.12
N GLN A 143 -16.77 -0.35 -11.83
CA GLN A 143 -15.94 -1.14 -12.76
C GLN A 143 -16.57 -2.50 -13.10
N SER A 144 -17.46 -2.99 -12.24
CA SER A 144 -18.11 -4.30 -12.39
C SER A 144 -19.53 -4.21 -12.96
N GLY A 145 -19.94 -3.03 -13.44
CA GLY A 145 -21.23 -2.81 -14.08
C GLY A 145 -22.43 -2.73 -13.14
N PHE A 146 -22.23 -2.54 -11.83
CA PHE A 146 -23.33 -2.23 -10.93
C PHE A 146 -23.76 -0.78 -11.11
N ASN A 147 -25.05 -0.51 -10.95
CA ASN A 147 -25.52 0.86 -10.77
C ASN A 147 -25.16 1.29 -9.35
N VAL A 148 -24.55 2.46 -9.21
CA VAL A 148 -24.04 2.94 -7.92
C VAL A 148 -24.67 4.28 -7.56
N ASP A 149 -25.09 4.40 -6.31
CA ASP A 149 -25.65 5.62 -5.75
C ASP A 149 -24.89 6.01 -4.47
N VAL A 150 -24.32 7.22 -4.46
CA VAL A 150 -23.61 7.82 -3.31
C VAL A 150 -24.32 9.08 -2.78
N SER A 151 -25.56 9.33 -3.21
CA SER A 151 -26.41 10.46 -2.79
C SER A 151 -27.22 10.20 -1.52
N THR A 152 -27.28 8.93 -1.10
CA THR A 152 -28.29 8.49 -0.13
C THR A 152 -27.87 8.63 1.33
N LEU A 153 -28.75 8.18 2.23
CA LEU A 153 -28.52 8.16 3.67
C LEU A 153 -27.42 7.19 4.12
N THR A 154 -27.10 6.16 3.32
CA THR A 154 -25.93 5.29 3.56
C THR A 154 -24.80 5.68 2.62
N ASP A 155 -23.59 5.26 2.93
CA ASP A 155 -22.40 5.76 2.25
C ASP A 155 -22.36 5.36 0.77
N VAL A 156 -22.73 4.11 0.44
CA VAL A 156 -22.86 3.62 -0.94
C VAL A 156 -24.03 2.64 -1.04
N ILE A 157 -24.83 2.77 -2.10
CA ILE A 157 -25.79 1.74 -2.52
C ILE A 157 -25.34 1.21 -3.87
N ILE A 158 -25.35 -0.12 -4.01
CA ILE A 158 -25.13 -0.78 -5.30
C ILE A 158 -26.38 -1.57 -5.69
N GLU A 159 -26.71 -1.55 -6.97
CA GLU A 159 -27.88 -2.21 -7.51
C GLU A 159 -27.51 -3.07 -8.71
N SER A 160 -27.95 -4.33 -8.68
CA SER A 160 -27.96 -5.22 -9.84
C SER A 160 -29.38 -5.36 -10.37
N GLU A 161 -29.57 -6.16 -11.42
CA GLU A 161 -30.92 -6.52 -11.87
C GLU A 161 -31.73 -7.29 -10.81
N LYS A 162 -31.07 -7.96 -9.85
CA LYS A 162 -31.70 -8.97 -8.97
C LYS A 162 -31.74 -8.59 -7.50
N TYR A 163 -30.87 -7.69 -7.05
CA TYR A 163 -30.74 -7.34 -5.65
C TYR A 163 -30.12 -5.95 -5.50
N CYS A 164 -30.15 -5.44 -4.27
CA CYS A 164 -29.50 -4.20 -3.88
C CYS A 164 -28.64 -4.45 -2.65
N VAL A 165 -27.49 -3.77 -2.52
CA VAL A 165 -26.63 -3.84 -1.32
C VAL A 165 -26.37 -2.44 -0.82
N TYR A 166 -26.66 -2.22 0.47
CA TYR A 166 -26.37 -1.00 1.20
C TYR A 166 -25.03 -1.20 1.91
N ILE A 167 -24.10 -0.27 1.72
CA ILE A 167 -22.74 -0.36 2.19
C ILE A 167 -22.45 0.81 3.12
N GLU A 168 -22.14 0.49 4.38
CA GLU A 168 -21.65 1.48 5.34
C GLU A 168 -20.11 1.41 5.40
N CYS A 169 -19.46 2.53 5.16
CA CYS A 169 -18.00 2.67 5.13
C CYS A 169 -17.49 3.29 6.44
N LYS A 170 -16.42 2.72 7.01
CA LYS A 170 -15.75 3.31 8.19
C LYS A 170 -14.24 3.21 8.08
N ARG A 171 -13.56 4.34 8.25
CA ARG A 171 -12.10 4.37 8.49
C ARG A 171 -11.85 4.23 9.99
N ILE A 172 -11.05 3.25 10.38
CA ILE A 172 -10.78 2.92 11.77
C ILE A 172 -9.27 3.04 12.02
N SER A 173 -8.90 4.00 12.87
CA SER A 173 -7.51 4.31 13.20
C SER A 173 -7.07 3.80 14.58
N SER A 174 -7.97 3.17 15.33
CA SER A 174 -7.73 2.77 16.71
C SER A 174 -8.31 1.39 16.98
N GLU A 175 -7.44 0.47 17.40
CA GLU A 175 -7.79 -0.92 17.72
C GLU A 175 -8.81 -0.98 18.86
N SER A 176 -8.65 -0.15 19.90
CA SER A 176 -9.58 -0.08 21.03
C SER A 176 -11.00 0.39 20.63
N LYS A 177 -11.14 1.08 19.49
CA LYS A 177 -12.43 1.54 18.95
C LYS A 177 -12.98 0.64 17.85
N LEU A 178 -12.25 -0.39 17.42
CA LEU A 178 -12.61 -1.26 16.29
C LEU A 178 -14.00 -1.88 16.46
N MET A 179 -14.21 -2.63 17.54
CA MET A 179 -15.50 -3.27 17.80
C MET A 179 -16.64 -2.27 17.99
N LYS A 180 -16.39 -1.14 18.67
CA LYS A 180 -17.41 -0.10 18.87
C LYS A 180 -17.85 0.51 17.53
N ASN A 181 -16.90 0.83 16.65
CA ASN A 181 -17.19 1.40 15.34
C ASN A 181 -17.93 0.41 14.43
N LEU A 182 -17.59 -0.88 14.49
CA LEU A 182 -18.30 -1.93 13.75
C LEU A 182 -19.76 -2.07 14.21
N HIS A 183 -20.01 -2.05 15.52
CA HIS A 183 -21.39 -2.07 16.05
C HIS A 183 -22.16 -0.82 15.61
N ASN A 184 -21.56 0.37 15.69
CA ASN A 184 -22.18 1.60 15.24
C ASN A 184 -22.53 1.56 13.75
N ALA A 185 -21.62 1.06 12.90
CA ALA A 185 -21.87 0.89 11.48
C ALA A 185 -23.01 -0.09 11.21
N ASN A 186 -23.07 -1.20 11.97
CA ASN A 186 -24.14 -2.18 11.85
C ASN A 186 -25.51 -1.59 12.24
N GLU A 187 -25.58 -0.81 13.32
CA GLU A 187 -26.82 -0.14 13.73
C GLU A 187 -27.24 0.94 12.72
N GLN A 188 -26.29 1.74 12.21
CA GLN A 188 -26.54 2.71 11.14
C GLN A 188 -27.12 2.03 9.89
N LEU A 189 -26.46 0.96 9.44
CA LEU A 189 -26.89 0.17 8.30
C LEU A 189 -28.28 -0.44 8.52
N LYS A 190 -28.51 -1.06 9.67
CA LYS A 190 -29.80 -1.68 10.03
C LYS A 190 -30.95 -0.67 10.04
N SER A 191 -30.70 0.56 10.52
CA SER A 191 -31.71 1.63 10.54
C SER A 191 -32.11 2.12 9.14
N ARG A 192 -31.21 1.97 8.16
CA ARG A 192 -31.36 2.49 6.79
C ARG A 192 -31.72 1.42 5.76
N LEU A 193 -31.50 0.13 6.07
CA LEU A 193 -31.64 -0.99 5.13
C LEU A 193 -33.11 -1.42 4.97
N PRO A 194 -33.81 -1.03 3.88
CA PRO A 194 -35.20 -1.45 3.66
C PRO A 194 -35.25 -2.94 3.32
N ARG A 195 -36.40 -3.59 3.47
CA ARG A 195 -36.56 -5.00 3.06
C ARG A 195 -36.40 -5.20 1.55
N TYR A 196 -36.92 -4.26 0.78
CA TYR A 196 -36.81 -4.23 -0.66
C TYR A 196 -36.48 -2.81 -1.13
N HIS A 197 -35.69 -2.68 -2.19
CA HIS A 197 -35.38 -1.44 -2.89
C HIS A 197 -35.78 -1.63 -4.35
N ASN A 198 -36.68 -0.79 -4.87
CA ASN A 198 -37.22 -0.91 -6.24
C ASN A 198 -37.73 -2.33 -6.57
N GLY A 199 -38.40 -2.99 -5.61
CA GLY A 199 -38.91 -4.36 -5.76
C GLY A 199 -37.86 -5.48 -5.63
N LYS A 200 -36.58 -5.14 -5.45
CA LYS A 200 -35.47 -6.10 -5.32
C LYS A 200 -35.13 -6.34 -3.85
N PRO A 201 -34.77 -7.57 -3.44
CA PRO A 201 -34.29 -7.82 -2.09
C PRO A 201 -33.03 -7.00 -1.81
N SER A 202 -32.99 -6.35 -0.65
CA SER A 202 -31.79 -5.60 -0.24
C SER A 202 -30.93 -6.40 0.75
N TYR A 203 -29.66 -6.07 0.82
CA TYR A 203 -28.70 -6.67 1.75
C TYR A 203 -27.78 -5.62 2.32
N GLY A 204 -27.13 -5.92 3.43
CA GLY A 204 -26.19 -5.05 4.10
C GLY A 204 -24.75 -5.52 3.92
N MET A 205 -23.83 -4.57 3.85
CA MET A 205 -22.39 -4.80 3.86
C MET A 205 -21.72 -3.67 4.65
N ILE A 206 -20.64 -4.00 5.37
CA ILE A 206 -19.82 -2.99 6.05
C ILE A 206 -18.44 -3.04 5.44
N ALA A 207 -17.96 -1.92 4.89
CA ALA A 207 -16.60 -1.78 4.42
C ALA A 207 -15.79 -1.01 5.47
N ILE A 208 -14.69 -1.59 5.94
CA ILE A 208 -13.78 -0.92 6.88
C ILE A 208 -12.41 -0.72 6.26
N ASP A 209 -11.83 0.45 6.47
CA ASP A 209 -10.42 0.72 6.23
C ASP A 209 -9.69 0.68 7.58
N VAL A 210 -8.80 -0.30 7.75
CA VAL A 210 -8.02 -0.52 8.97
C VAL A 210 -6.55 -0.12 8.81
N THR A 211 -6.21 0.64 7.76
CA THR A 211 -4.83 1.09 7.51
C THR A 211 -4.23 1.77 8.73
N GLY A 212 -5.01 2.61 9.44
CA GLY A 212 -4.54 3.31 10.64
C GLY A 212 -4.31 2.39 11.85
N ILE A 213 -4.95 1.22 11.92
CA ILE A 213 -4.65 0.17 12.91
C ILE A 213 -3.43 -0.64 12.48
N ALA A 214 -3.40 -1.03 11.20
CA ALA A 214 -2.36 -1.87 10.63
C ALA A 214 -0.99 -1.17 10.67
N TYR A 215 -0.98 0.11 10.35
CA TYR A 215 0.22 0.95 10.22
C TYR A 215 -0.07 2.30 10.89
N PRO A 216 0.17 2.42 12.21
CA PRO A 216 0.10 3.69 12.90
C PRO A 216 0.92 4.75 12.14
N HIS A 217 0.40 5.96 12.01
CA HIS A 217 0.93 7.04 11.15
C HIS A 217 0.75 6.85 9.64
N GLN A 218 0.00 5.83 9.19
CA GLN A 218 -0.26 5.52 7.78
C GLN A 218 1.05 5.51 6.97
N GLY A 219 2.05 4.80 7.52
CA GLY A 219 3.41 4.75 6.99
C GLY A 219 3.53 4.01 5.65
N MET A 220 4.72 3.49 5.40
CA MET A 220 4.99 2.59 4.27
C MET A 220 5.28 1.18 4.78
N VAL A 221 5.03 0.18 3.94
CA VAL A 221 5.55 -1.18 4.16
C VAL A 221 6.81 -1.36 3.34
N ILE A 222 7.86 -1.87 3.97
CA ILE A 222 9.10 -2.25 3.30
C ILE A 222 9.19 -3.77 3.32
N GLY A 223 9.47 -4.37 2.17
CA GLY A 223 9.69 -5.80 2.04
C GLY A 223 10.89 -6.08 1.15
N ILE A 224 11.36 -7.32 1.22
CA ILE A 224 12.48 -7.79 0.39
C ILE A 224 12.04 -7.86 -1.08
N THR A 225 10.87 -8.45 -1.32
CA THR A 225 10.27 -8.59 -2.65
C THR A 225 8.84 -8.06 -2.64
N GLN A 226 8.26 -7.92 -3.82
CA GLN A 226 6.84 -7.56 -3.95
C GLN A 226 5.92 -8.58 -3.26
N ASP A 227 6.21 -9.88 -3.36
CA ASP A 227 5.46 -10.92 -2.64
C ASP A 227 5.62 -10.80 -1.12
N HIS A 228 6.82 -10.49 -0.63
CA HIS A 228 7.03 -10.26 0.79
C HIS A 228 6.19 -9.07 1.29
N THR A 229 6.15 -7.94 0.56
CA THR A 229 5.29 -6.81 0.95
C THR A 229 3.81 -7.21 1.01
N ARG A 230 3.33 -8.02 0.05
CA ARG A 230 1.95 -8.54 0.04
C ARG A 230 1.69 -9.37 1.29
N ASP A 231 2.58 -10.29 1.62
CA ASP A 231 2.39 -11.22 2.73
C ASP A 231 2.46 -10.52 4.08
N VAL A 232 3.32 -9.50 4.23
CA VAL A 232 3.34 -8.62 5.42
C VAL A 232 1.99 -7.92 5.61
N VAL A 233 1.45 -7.31 4.56
CA VAL A 233 0.15 -6.62 4.61
C VAL A 233 -0.98 -7.61 4.90
N LYS A 234 -0.99 -8.76 4.23
CA LYS A 234 -1.99 -9.83 4.42
C LYS A 234 -1.98 -10.33 5.86
N ASN A 235 -0.81 -10.66 6.40
CA ASN A 235 -0.68 -11.13 7.77
C ASN A 235 -1.17 -10.08 8.77
N LYS A 236 -0.91 -8.79 8.51
CA LYS A 236 -1.41 -7.72 9.36
C LYS A 236 -2.93 -7.60 9.31
N ILE A 237 -3.55 -7.69 8.12
CA ILE A 237 -5.01 -7.73 7.98
C ILE A 237 -5.59 -8.91 8.75
N MET A 238 -5.02 -10.11 8.58
CA MET A 238 -5.49 -11.32 9.26
C MET A 238 -5.45 -11.17 10.78
N SER A 239 -4.35 -10.63 11.33
CA SER A 239 -4.25 -10.38 12.78
C SER A 239 -5.34 -9.44 13.32
N ILE A 240 -5.74 -8.44 12.53
CA ILE A 240 -6.82 -7.51 12.90
C ILE A 240 -8.17 -8.24 12.81
N VAL A 241 -8.39 -8.99 11.72
CA VAL A 241 -9.62 -9.77 11.50
C VAL A 241 -9.84 -10.78 12.61
N GLU A 242 -8.79 -11.50 13.05
CA GLU A 242 -8.86 -12.48 14.13
C GLU A 242 -9.27 -11.87 15.48
N SER A 243 -9.07 -10.56 15.69
CA SER A 243 -9.51 -9.87 16.91
C SER A 243 -11.00 -9.48 16.89
N ILE A 244 -11.68 -9.59 15.74
CA ILE A 244 -13.08 -9.19 15.56
C ILE A 244 -14.03 -10.35 15.90
N LYS A 245 -15.02 -10.08 16.75
CA LYS A 245 -16.09 -11.03 17.08
C LYS A 245 -17.23 -10.97 16.06
N PHE A 246 -17.03 -11.55 14.88
CA PHE A 246 -17.99 -11.50 13.77
C PHE A 246 -19.38 -12.06 14.11
N ASP A 247 -19.44 -13.13 14.89
CA ASP A 247 -20.71 -13.77 15.28
C ASP A 247 -21.70 -12.80 15.92
N SER A 248 -21.22 -11.85 16.74
CA SER A 248 -22.11 -10.87 17.37
C SER A 248 -22.66 -9.86 16.34
N LEU A 249 -21.87 -9.49 15.34
CA LEU A 249 -22.26 -8.55 14.30
C LEU A 249 -23.32 -9.17 13.37
N PHE A 250 -23.10 -10.41 12.91
CA PHE A 250 -24.04 -11.11 12.04
C PHE A 250 -25.34 -11.50 12.76
N LYS A 251 -25.29 -11.89 14.04
CA LYS A 251 -26.50 -12.20 14.83
C LYS A 251 -27.40 -10.97 15.00
N ASN A 252 -26.83 -9.78 15.16
CA ASN A 252 -27.58 -8.53 15.37
C ASN A 252 -28.27 -8.01 14.10
N ASN A 253 -27.78 -8.41 12.93
CA ASN A 253 -28.30 -8.02 11.63
C ASN A 253 -28.28 -9.20 10.65
N LYS A 254 -29.39 -9.93 10.57
CA LYS A 254 -29.54 -11.13 9.72
C LYS A 254 -29.38 -10.87 8.21
N ARG A 255 -29.36 -9.61 7.78
CA ARG A 255 -29.21 -9.23 6.36
C ARG A 255 -27.84 -8.65 6.04
N LEU A 256 -26.95 -8.58 7.03
CA LEU A 256 -25.54 -8.27 6.83
C LEU A 256 -24.86 -9.48 6.19
N LEU A 257 -24.43 -9.34 4.94
CA LEU A 257 -23.79 -10.42 4.19
C LEU A 257 -22.29 -10.48 4.42
N GLU A 258 -21.67 -9.33 4.63
CA GLU A 258 -20.22 -9.22 4.62
C GLU A 258 -19.70 -8.04 5.44
N ILE A 259 -18.57 -8.26 6.10
CA ILE A 259 -17.68 -7.22 6.60
C ILE A 259 -16.37 -7.27 5.81
N TRP A 260 -16.15 -6.26 4.98
CA TRP A 260 -15.03 -6.16 4.06
C TRP A 260 -13.93 -5.27 4.64
N THR A 261 -12.84 -5.90 5.04
CA THR A 261 -11.69 -5.25 5.68
C THR A 261 -10.66 -4.86 4.63
N ASN A 262 -10.23 -3.61 4.63
CA ASN A 262 -9.34 -3.04 3.63
C ASN A 262 -8.12 -2.38 4.28
N VAL A 263 -6.98 -2.46 3.58
CA VAL A 263 -5.78 -1.66 3.82
C VAL A 263 -5.34 -1.06 2.50
N HIS A 264 -4.98 0.23 2.54
CA HIS A 264 -4.35 0.92 1.42
C HIS A 264 -3.08 1.61 1.92
N ILE A 265 -1.93 1.07 1.52
CA ILE A 265 -0.63 1.47 2.04
C ILE A 265 0.38 1.64 0.89
N ALA A 266 1.34 2.55 1.07
CA ALA A 266 2.50 2.61 0.19
C ALA A 266 3.43 1.42 0.47
N ALA A 267 4.03 0.85 -0.56
CA ALA A 267 4.91 -0.31 -0.44
C ALA A 267 6.22 -0.11 -1.20
N ILE A 268 7.32 -0.56 -0.61
CA ILE A 268 8.64 -0.59 -1.21
C ILE A 268 9.15 -2.03 -1.17
N ALA A 269 9.56 -2.56 -2.32
CA ALA A 269 10.37 -3.77 -2.39
C ALA A 269 11.83 -3.39 -2.61
N THR A 270 12.76 -4.05 -1.93
CA THR A 270 14.19 -3.84 -2.13
C THR A 270 14.71 -4.56 -3.37
N HIS A 271 14.12 -5.70 -3.73
CA HIS A 271 14.55 -6.55 -4.85
C HIS A 271 13.38 -6.99 -5.76
N PRO A 272 13.40 -6.56 -7.04
CA PRO A 272 14.08 -5.35 -7.50
C PRO A 272 13.54 -4.11 -6.78
N HIS A 273 14.36 -3.07 -6.70
CA HIS A 273 13.94 -1.82 -6.07
C HIS A 273 12.73 -1.27 -6.81
N SER A 274 11.60 -1.21 -6.13
CA SER A 274 10.34 -0.77 -6.70
C SER A 274 9.46 -0.23 -5.59
N PHE A 275 8.71 0.82 -5.91
CA PHE A 275 7.73 1.41 -5.02
C PHE A 275 6.35 1.40 -5.68
N GLY A 276 5.30 1.42 -4.87
CA GLY A 276 3.94 1.44 -5.38
C GLY A 276 2.93 1.55 -4.25
N SER A 277 1.68 1.28 -4.58
CA SER A 277 0.59 1.27 -3.60
C SER A 277 -0.07 -0.10 -3.59
N ARG A 278 -0.35 -0.59 -2.38
CA ARG A 278 -1.00 -1.87 -2.16
C ARG A 278 -2.42 -1.62 -1.68
N PHE A 279 -3.39 -2.05 -2.48
CA PHE A 279 -4.76 -2.25 -2.05
C PHE A 279 -4.90 -3.71 -1.66
N SER A 280 -5.16 -3.98 -0.39
CA SER A 280 -5.29 -5.33 0.13
C SER A 280 -6.56 -5.43 0.95
N PHE A 281 -7.24 -6.55 0.85
CA PHE A 281 -8.51 -6.71 1.52
C PHE A 281 -8.81 -8.16 1.90
N PHE A 282 -9.74 -8.31 2.83
CA PHE A 282 -10.26 -9.59 3.28
C PHE A 282 -11.76 -9.49 3.55
N GLY A 283 -12.53 -10.44 3.02
CA GLY A 283 -13.99 -10.51 3.20
C GLY A 283 -14.36 -11.53 4.27
N ASN A 284 -15.03 -11.07 5.33
CA ASN A 284 -15.66 -11.96 6.30
C ASN A 284 -17.15 -12.08 5.96
N HIS A 285 -17.61 -13.26 5.62
CA HIS A 285 -18.96 -13.49 5.11
C HIS A 285 -19.90 -14.02 6.20
N LEU A 286 -21.20 -13.79 6.01
CA LEU A 286 -22.27 -14.36 6.81
C LEU A 286 -22.07 -15.89 6.93
N PRO A 287 -22.07 -16.47 8.15
CA PRO A 287 -21.99 -17.92 8.32
C PRO A 287 -23.28 -18.59 7.85
N ASN A 288 -23.14 -19.67 7.07
CA ASN A 288 -24.24 -20.46 6.51
C ASN A 288 -25.27 -19.65 5.69
N PRO A 289 -24.84 -18.90 4.66
CA PRO A 289 -25.73 -18.11 3.83
C PRO A 289 -26.67 -19.02 3.02
N ASP A 290 -27.91 -18.57 2.80
CA ASP A 290 -28.85 -19.26 1.92
C ASP A 290 -28.41 -19.18 0.43
N ARG A 291 -29.12 -19.87 -0.45
CA ARG A 291 -28.75 -19.91 -1.89
C ARG A 291 -28.74 -18.54 -2.56
N LYS A 292 -29.62 -17.61 -2.16
CA LYS A 292 -29.67 -16.25 -2.71
C LYS A 292 -28.53 -15.42 -2.15
N GLU A 293 -28.29 -15.50 -0.85
CA GLU A 293 -27.20 -14.81 -0.16
C GLU A 293 -25.83 -15.26 -0.68
N GLN A 294 -25.61 -16.57 -0.87
CA GLN A 294 -24.41 -17.12 -1.50
C GLN A 294 -24.15 -16.53 -2.89
N ARG A 295 -25.21 -16.37 -3.68
CA ARG A 295 -25.10 -15.76 -5.01
C ARG A 295 -24.65 -14.31 -4.90
N VAL A 296 -25.27 -13.53 -4.03
CA VAL A 296 -24.88 -12.13 -3.81
C VAL A 296 -23.42 -12.05 -3.37
N ILE A 297 -23.00 -12.85 -2.38
CA ILE A 297 -21.61 -12.89 -1.90
C ILE A 297 -20.65 -13.22 -3.06
N LYS A 298 -20.97 -14.21 -3.89
CA LYS A 298 -20.16 -14.58 -5.05
C LYS A 298 -20.04 -13.43 -6.05
N ASP A 299 -21.15 -12.76 -6.34
CA ASP A 299 -21.17 -11.61 -7.25
C ASP A 299 -20.33 -10.44 -6.69
N LEU A 300 -20.36 -10.19 -5.37
CA LEU A 300 -19.50 -9.20 -4.69
C LEU A 300 -18.01 -9.57 -4.73
N ILE A 301 -17.65 -10.85 -4.58
CA ILE A 301 -16.27 -11.33 -4.73
C ILE A 301 -15.80 -11.14 -6.19
N SER A 302 -16.65 -11.52 -7.15
CA SER A 302 -16.34 -11.38 -8.57
C SER A 302 -16.09 -9.92 -8.95
N ALA A 303 -16.93 -8.99 -8.47
CA ALA A 303 -16.78 -7.56 -8.71
C ALA A 303 -15.40 -7.03 -8.26
N ARG A 304 -14.95 -7.48 -7.08
CA ARG A 304 -13.65 -7.06 -6.55
C ARG A 304 -12.48 -7.59 -7.37
N ASN A 305 -12.54 -8.86 -7.76
CA ASN A 305 -11.49 -9.48 -8.56
C ASN A 305 -11.41 -8.84 -9.96
N GLU A 306 -12.55 -8.50 -10.55
CA GLU A 306 -12.64 -7.83 -11.86
C GLU A 306 -11.97 -6.45 -11.82
N ALA A 307 -12.22 -5.65 -10.78
CA ALA A 307 -11.60 -4.34 -10.62
C ALA A 307 -10.08 -4.42 -10.40
N THR A 308 -9.57 -5.54 -9.87
CA THR A 308 -8.12 -5.78 -9.64
C THR A 308 -7.37 -6.30 -10.85
N LYS A 309 -7.99 -6.31 -12.03
CA LYS A 309 -7.26 -6.63 -13.27
C LYS A 309 -6.12 -5.62 -13.50
N PRO A 310 -4.92 -6.09 -13.90
CA PRO A 310 -3.80 -5.23 -14.29
C PRO A 310 -4.24 -4.20 -15.34
N ASP A 311 -3.64 -3.01 -15.30
CA ASP A 311 -3.84 -2.00 -16.34
C ASP A 311 -3.16 -2.48 -17.64
N GLU A 312 -3.83 -2.34 -18.78
CA GLU A 312 -3.32 -2.79 -20.08
C GLU A 312 -2.05 -2.05 -20.53
N ARG A 313 -1.78 -0.87 -19.93
CA ARG A 313 -0.57 -0.07 -20.16
C ARG A 313 0.61 -0.51 -19.30
N GLU A 314 0.40 -1.39 -18.32
CA GLU A 314 1.50 -1.90 -17.50
C GLU A 314 2.57 -2.50 -18.41
N MET A 315 3.81 -2.05 -18.22
CA MET A 315 4.93 -2.64 -18.94
C MET A 315 5.01 -4.13 -18.63
N PRO A 316 5.34 -5.00 -19.60
CA PRO A 316 5.51 -6.41 -19.32
C PRO A 316 6.66 -6.61 -18.31
N PRO A 317 6.64 -7.70 -17.52
CA PRO A 317 7.76 -8.04 -16.66
C PRO A 317 9.07 -8.10 -17.44
N MET A 318 10.13 -7.55 -16.87
CA MET A 318 11.46 -7.56 -17.48
C MET A 318 12.31 -8.63 -16.80
N ASN A 319 12.93 -9.51 -17.59
CA ASN A 319 13.87 -10.49 -17.06
C ASN A 319 15.08 -9.80 -16.42
N LEU A 320 15.45 -10.26 -15.23
CA LEU A 320 16.63 -9.81 -14.49
C LEU A 320 17.70 -10.89 -14.55
N GLU A 321 18.91 -10.49 -14.94
CA GLU A 321 20.06 -11.40 -14.90
C GLU A 321 20.75 -11.32 -13.55
N TYR A 322 20.86 -12.46 -12.87
CA TYR A 322 21.64 -12.54 -11.65
C TYR A 322 23.12 -12.30 -11.90
N ARG A 323 23.74 -11.67 -10.91
CA ARG A 323 25.19 -11.65 -10.81
C ARG A 323 25.67 -12.93 -10.13
N ASP A 324 26.56 -13.63 -10.80
CA ASP A 324 27.26 -14.83 -10.31
C ASP A 324 28.60 -14.48 -9.64
N GLN A 325 29.21 -13.37 -10.04
CA GLN A 325 30.48 -12.86 -9.52
C GLN A 325 30.44 -11.36 -9.21
N LEU A 326 31.20 -10.91 -8.20
CA LEU A 326 31.30 -9.52 -7.84
C LEU A 326 32.75 -9.07 -7.89
N THR A 327 33.04 -8.03 -8.65
CA THR A 327 34.35 -7.37 -8.64
C THR A 327 34.30 -6.25 -7.59
N ILE A 328 35.17 -6.33 -6.58
CA ILE A 328 35.34 -5.28 -5.59
C ILE A 328 36.60 -4.50 -5.97
N PRO A 329 36.50 -3.20 -6.30
CA PRO A 329 37.65 -2.35 -6.63
C PRO A 329 38.67 -2.33 -5.50
N ALA A 330 39.97 -2.30 -5.84
CA ALA A 330 41.06 -2.42 -4.86
C ALA A 330 41.11 -1.24 -3.86
N GLU A 331 40.62 -0.08 -4.25
CA GLU A 331 40.46 1.12 -3.44
C GLU A 331 39.25 1.09 -2.51
N THR A 332 38.44 0.03 -2.56
CA THR A 332 37.25 -0.09 -1.73
C THR A 332 37.64 -0.10 -0.25
N THR A 333 37.11 0.86 0.50
CA THR A 333 37.23 0.88 1.96
C THR A 333 35.87 0.58 2.57
N TYR A 334 35.82 -0.17 3.67
CA TYR A 334 34.58 -0.42 4.40
C TYR A 334 34.84 -0.51 5.91
N CYS A 335 33.81 -0.22 6.69
CA CYS A 335 33.84 -0.24 8.14
C CYS A 335 32.48 -0.72 8.67
N PHE A 336 32.52 -1.79 9.47
CA PHE A 336 31.36 -2.29 10.19
C PHE A 336 31.13 -1.49 11.48
N ASP A 337 29.86 -1.29 11.83
CA ASP A 337 29.49 -0.86 13.16
C ASP A 337 29.55 -2.07 14.11
N GLU A 338 30.70 -2.24 14.77
CA GLU A 338 30.94 -3.43 15.61
C GLU A 338 29.93 -3.59 16.74
N ASP A 339 29.48 -2.50 17.34
CA ASP A 339 28.53 -2.53 18.45
C ASP A 339 27.17 -3.00 17.93
N LEU A 340 26.75 -2.49 16.77
CA LEU A 340 25.54 -2.93 16.10
C LEU A 340 25.63 -4.39 15.66
N ILE A 341 26.77 -4.86 15.15
CA ILE A 341 26.97 -6.27 14.78
C ILE A 341 26.89 -7.17 16.01
N LYS A 342 27.59 -6.83 17.10
CA LYS A 342 27.56 -7.60 18.35
C LYS A 342 26.14 -7.68 18.89
N ASP A 343 25.46 -6.55 18.97
CA ASP A 343 24.08 -6.48 19.42
C ASP A 343 23.14 -7.28 18.51
N PHE A 344 23.32 -7.19 17.18
CA PHE A 344 22.57 -7.96 16.19
C PHE A 344 22.62 -9.45 16.47
N PHE A 345 23.81 -10.02 16.65
CA PHE A 345 23.92 -11.45 16.89
C PHE A 345 23.41 -11.89 18.28
N VAL A 346 23.55 -11.05 19.30
CA VAL A 346 23.06 -11.35 20.65
C VAL A 346 21.54 -11.30 20.70
N ASN A 347 20.94 -10.28 20.08
CA ASN A 347 19.53 -9.95 20.23
C ASN A 347 18.70 -10.15 18.95
N ARG A 348 19.23 -10.91 17.98
CA ARG A 348 18.66 -11.06 16.64
C ARG A 348 17.15 -11.32 16.63
N ASN A 349 16.69 -12.22 17.49
CA ASN A 349 15.30 -12.70 17.53
C ASN A 349 14.41 -11.97 18.54
N SER A 350 14.97 -11.13 19.41
CA SER A 350 14.26 -10.53 20.54
C SER A 350 14.10 -9.03 20.43
N LYS A 351 14.98 -8.35 19.68
CA LYS A 351 14.98 -6.90 19.52
C LYS A 351 14.28 -6.47 18.24
N LYS A 352 13.52 -5.37 18.31
CA LYS A 352 13.08 -4.64 17.12
C LYS A 352 14.21 -3.75 16.64
N TRP A 353 14.64 -3.97 15.41
CA TRP A 353 15.72 -3.23 14.77
C TRP A 353 15.20 -1.98 14.07
N GLU A 354 15.98 -0.90 14.11
CA GLU A 354 15.72 0.27 13.28
C GLU A 354 16.06 -0.07 11.83
N ILE A 355 15.09 0.09 10.92
CA ILE A 355 15.24 -0.24 9.50
C ILE A 355 16.36 0.58 8.83
N THR A 356 16.61 1.79 9.34
CA THR A 356 17.63 2.72 8.84
C THR A 356 19.04 2.45 9.37
N ALA A 357 19.21 1.50 10.30
CA ALA A 357 20.51 1.21 10.87
C ALA A 357 21.47 0.64 9.81
N VAL A 358 22.61 1.31 9.64
CA VAL A 358 23.65 0.93 8.69
C VAL A 358 24.67 0.04 9.41
N ALA A 359 24.67 -1.25 9.08
CA ALA A 359 25.58 -2.24 9.64
C ALA A 359 27.02 -2.08 9.13
N CYS A 360 27.19 -1.62 7.89
CA CYS A 360 28.49 -1.38 7.29
C CYS A 360 28.45 -0.18 6.35
N LYS A 361 29.40 0.73 6.50
CA LYS A 361 29.63 1.84 5.56
C LYS A 361 30.78 1.46 4.65
N ALA A 362 30.60 1.60 3.35
CA ALA A 362 31.63 1.38 2.35
C ALA A 362 31.81 2.59 1.46
N LYS A 363 33.01 2.75 0.91
CA LYS A 363 33.32 3.69 -0.15
C LYS A 363 33.83 2.89 -1.33
N ILE A 364 33.06 2.88 -2.41
CA ILE A 364 33.35 2.15 -3.64
C ILE A 364 33.45 3.18 -4.75
N ASN A 365 34.62 3.29 -5.37
CA ASN A 365 34.93 4.22 -6.46
C ASN A 365 34.53 5.66 -6.14
N GLY A 366 34.91 6.09 -4.94
CA GLY A 366 34.68 7.44 -4.44
C GLY A 366 33.27 7.71 -3.86
N LYS A 367 32.30 6.82 -4.08
CA LYS A 367 30.91 6.97 -3.66
C LYS A 367 30.65 6.19 -2.37
N GLU A 368 29.87 6.77 -1.45
CA GLU A 368 29.48 6.11 -0.20
C GLU A 368 28.30 5.15 -0.41
N VAL A 369 28.40 3.97 0.19
CA VAL A 369 27.39 2.91 0.16
C VAL A 369 27.14 2.44 1.59
N GLY A 370 25.91 2.62 2.07
CA GLY A 370 25.47 2.04 3.34
C GLY A 370 24.85 0.66 3.14
N LEU A 371 25.37 -0.35 3.82
CA LEU A 371 24.81 -1.70 3.90
C LEU A 371 24.03 -1.83 5.21
N GLY A 372 22.72 -2.08 5.12
CA GLY A 372 21.81 -2.05 6.26
C GLY A 372 21.75 -3.37 7.04
N LEU A 373 20.98 -3.38 8.13
CA LEU A 373 20.72 -4.61 8.90
C LEU A 373 19.98 -5.69 8.09
N ILE A 374 19.15 -5.32 7.12
CA ILE A 374 18.49 -6.30 6.24
C ILE A 374 19.53 -7.01 5.37
N ASP A 375 20.47 -6.25 4.80
CA ASP A 375 21.59 -6.78 4.01
C ASP A 375 22.42 -7.75 4.88
N LEU A 376 22.72 -7.36 6.13
CA LEU A 376 23.42 -8.19 7.12
C LEU A 376 22.66 -9.48 7.42
N GLU A 377 21.38 -9.38 7.76
CA GLU A 377 20.57 -10.52 8.17
C GLU A 377 20.50 -11.58 7.08
N MET A 378 20.26 -11.14 5.84
CA MET A 378 20.25 -12.02 4.68
C MET A 378 21.63 -12.64 4.42
N ALA A 379 22.71 -11.90 4.61
CA ALA A 379 24.07 -12.39 4.43
C ALA A 379 24.43 -13.46 5.47
N VAL A 380 24.07 -13.23 6.72
CA VAL A 380 24.25 -14.19 7.83
C VAL A 380 23.49 -15.48 7.58
N ASP A 381 22.22 -15.39 7.14
CA ASP A 381 21.42 -16.58 6.83
C ASP A 381 21.99 -17.35 5.64
N LYS A 382 22.46 -16.65 4.60
CA LYS A 382 23.00 -17.28 3.39
C LYS A 382 24.38 -17.91 3.61
N LEU A 383 25.21 -17.30 4.44
CA LEU A 383 26.51 -17.83 4.85
C LEU A 383 26.39 -18.84 6.02
N GLN A 384 25.19 -19.01 6.58
CA GLN A 384 24.91 -19.86 7.75
C GLN A 384 25.80 -19.54 8.96
N LEU A 385 26.12 -18.25 9.15
CA LEU A 385 27.03 -17.82 10.22
C LEU A 385 26.35 -17.86 11.58
N THR A 386 27.06 -18.41 12.56
CA THR A 386 26.69 -18.35 13.98
C THR A 386 27.41 -17.21 14.69
N TYR A 387 26.84 -16.74 15.81
CA TYR A 387 27.48 -15.71 16.64
C TYR A 387 28.89 -16.11 17.10
N GLN A 388 29.09 -17.38 17.44
CA GLN A 388 30.38 -17.87 17.94
C GLN A 388 31.46 -17.86 16.87
N GLU A 389 31.11 -18.15 15.61
CA GLU A 389 32.05 -18.10 14.49
C GLU A 389 32.46 -16.66 14.21
N VAL A 390 31.49 -15.74 14.17
CA VAL A 390 31.75 -14.31 13.91
C VAL A 390 32.66 -13.69 14.96
N LEU A 391 32.51 -14.05 16.24
CA LEU A 391 33.39 -13.57 17.31
C LEU A 391 34.81 -14.14 17.25
N LYS A 392 34.95 -15.42 16.88
CA LYS A 392 36.26 -16.11 16.90
C LYS A 392 37.09 -15.85 15.65
N GLU A 393 36.44 -15.59 14.52
CA GLU A 393 37.09 -15.50 13.21
C GLU A 393 36.73 -14.21 12.48
N TRP A 394 36.47 -13.11 13.21
CA TRP A 394 36.08 -11.84 12.63
C TRP A 394 37.00 -11.40 11.48
N ASP A 395 38.32 -11.49 11.69
CA ASP A 395 39.36 -11.14 10.70
C ASP A 395 39.26 -11.95 9.39
N ASN A 396 38.65 -13.14 9.42
CA ASN A 396 38.45 -13.99 8.23
C ASN A 396 37.03 -13.86 7.64
N ILE A 397 36.06 -13.46 8.46
CA ILE A 397 34.64 -13.45 8.10
C ILE A 397 34.21 -12.09 7.58
N HIS A 398 34.76 -10.99 8.10
CA HIS A 398 34.27 -9.64 7.81
C HIS A 398 34.28 -9.31 6.30
N LEU A 399 35.31 -9.74 5.57
CA LEU A 399 35.38 -9.57 4.11
C LEU A 399 34.32 -10.42 3.37
N LYS A 400 34.13 -11.68 3.77
CA LYS A 400 33.10 -12.55 3.17
C LYS A 400 31.70 -12.02 3.44
N LEU A 401 31.46 -11.55 4.66
CA LEU A 401 30.21 -10.94 5.09
C LEU A 401 29.94 -9.66 4.28
N PHE A 402 30.94 -8.79 4.18
CA PHE A 402 30.87 -7.57 3.36
C PHE A 402 30.54 -7.88 1.89
N ALA A 403 31.28 -8.80 1.27
CA ALA A 403 31.03 -9.21 -0.11
C ALA A 403 29.62 -9.79 -0.30
N MET A 404 29.16 -10.62 0.63
CA MET A 404 27.80 -11.19 0.58
C MET A 404 26.72 -10.12 0.74
N MET A 405 26.92 -9.16 1.65
CA MET A 405 26.01 -8.02 1.82
C MET A 405 25.94 -7.17 0.54
N LEU A 406 27.07 -6.95 -0.14
CA LEU A 406 27.08 -6.29 -1.45
C LEU A 406 26.32 -7.09 -2.52
N PHE A 407 26.54 -8.41 -2.58
CA PHE A 407 25.79 -9.30 -3.48
C PHE A 407 24.28 -9.26 -3.24
N ILE A 408 23.85 -9.19 -1.98
CA ILE A 408 22.44 -9.07 -1.62
C ILE A 408 21.90 -7.71 -2.02
N LYS A 409 22.64 -6.63 -1.75
CA LYS A 409 22.23 -5.27 -2.09
C LYS A 409 22.13 -5.04 -3.59
N PHE A 410 23.04 -5.64 -4.37
CA PHE A 410 23.15 -5.49 -5.82
C PHE A 410 23.13 -6.85 -6.54
N PRO A 411 22.00 -7.59 -6.49
CA PRO A 411 21.96 -8.99 -6.92
C PRO A 411 21.91 -9.16 -8.44
N TYR A 412 21.64 -8.09 -9.20
CA TYR A 412 21.44 -8.13 -10.64
C TYR A 412 22.59 -7.48 -11.41
N LYS A 413 22.85 -7.95 -12.63
CA LYS A 413 23.65 -7.19 -13.61
C LYS A 413 22.89 -5.91 -14.01
N GLY A 414 23.61 -4.84 -14.31
CA GLY A 414 23.08 -3.51 -14.63
C GLY A 414 22.51 -2.75 -13.43
N SER A 415 22.38 -3.38 -12.25
CA SER A 415 22.06 -2.65 -11.02
C SER A 415 23.23 -1.72 -10.68
N GLY A 416 22.96 -0.61 -9.97
CA GLY A 416 23.88 0.53 -9.77
C GLY A 416 25.30 0.24 -9.27
N MET A 417 25.65 -1.03 -9.04
CA MET A 417 27.02 -1.48 -8.92
C MET A 417 27.85 -1.38 -10.21
N ASP A 418 27.22 -1.53 -11.38
CA ASP A 418 27.88 -1.39 -12.69
C ASP A 418 28.19 0.08 -13.03
N GLU A 419 27.53 1.03 -12.37
CA GLU A 419 27.95 2.45 -12.39
C GLU A 419 29.23 2.71 -11.60
N PHE A 420 29.74 1.71 -10.86
CA PHE A 420 31.09 1.74 -10.31
C PHE A 420 32.08 1.04 -11.24
N ASP A 421 31.68 0.20 -12.20
CA ASP A 421 32.60 -0.37 -13.19
C ASP A 421 32.94 0.67 -14.28
N ILE A 422 33.80 1.64 -13.95
CA ILE A 422 34.58 2.39 -14.94
C ILE A 422 36.00 1.83 -14.89
N ALA A 423 36.43 1.33 -16.04
CA ALA A 423 37.67 0.58 -16.33
C ALA A 423 38.95 1.11 -15.70
#